data_AF-A0A2D0J5R1-F1
#
_entry.id   AF-A0A2D0J5R1-F1
#
_cell.length_a   1.000
_cell.length_b   1.000
_cell.length_c   1.000
_cell.angle_alpha   90.00
_cell.angle_beta   90.00
_cell.angle_gamma   90.00
#
_symmetry.space_group_name_H-M   'P 1'
#
loop_
_entity.id
_entity.type
_entity.pdbx_description
1 polymer ?
#
loop_
_entity_poly.entity_id
_entity_poly.type
_entity_poly.pdbx_seq_one_letter_code
_entity_poly.pdbx_strand_id
1 'polypeptide(L)'
;MNTLPFSHHQQTLINCCLNTIAHIIPVSAAVYYLVDDQWRPEHHILYGITPRMHQVYLEHFCQLDPLRPENFTNDERRLISMNDNIQASSQRFYQDFMLPNNLTDMVEIFICRRNKIIAGISVLRDSPFQDQEVMRLNAIIPIAELMTFDIFPDSQIAFTAKEQEIIHLVREGASNKRIALLLDVSLSTVKTHLRNIFAKANVTNRTELVSSGFISRKEKGLCIQHID
;
A
#
# COMPACT_ATOMS: atom_id res chain seq x y z
N MET A 1 23.79 -3.09 -5.88
CA MET A 1 23.71 -2.21 -4.69
C MET A 1 22.23 -1.95 -4.46
N ASN A 2 21.61 -2.71 -3.54
CA ASN A 2 20.19 -2.58 -3.22
C ASN A 2 19.97 -1.27 -2.49
N THR A 3 19.36 -0.29 -3.16
CA THR A 3 18.70 0.83 -2.50
C THR A 3 17.68 0.25 -1.52
N LEU A 4 17.85 0.54 -0.22
CA LEU A 4 16.83 0.23 0.77
C LEU A 4 15.50 0.86 0.30
N PRO A 5 14.41 0.08 0.25
CA PRO A 5 13.11 0.55 -0.26
C PRO A 5 12.52 1.69 0.58
N PHE A 6 12.97 1.81 1.83
CA PHE A 6 12.57 2.85 2.76
C PHE A 6 13.75 3.76 3.09
N SER A 7 13.50 5.07 3.10
CA SER A 7 14.35 6.03 3.80
C SER A 7 14.35 5.75 5.31
N HIS A 8 15.38 6.26 6.00
CA HIS A 8 15.48 6.16 7.46
C HIS A 8 14.23 6.70 8.18
N HIS A 9 13.66 7.80 7.67
CA HIS A 9 12.44 8.40 8.23
C HIS A 9 11.23 7.47 8.09
N GLN A 10 11.03 6.91 6.89
CA GLN A 10 9.94 5.95 6.63
C GLN A 10 10.07 4.69 7.49
N GLN A 11 11.27 4.13 7.61
CA GLN A 11 11.52 2.99 8.47
C GLN A 11 11.25 3.32 9.95
N THR A 12 11.57 4.54 10.39
CA THR A 12 11.25 5.01 11.74
C THR A 12 9.74 5.07 11.98
N LEU A 13 8.97 5.61 11.03
CA LEU A 13 7.50 5.66 11.14
C LEU A 13 6.88 4.26 11.22
N ILE A 14 7.33 3.33 10.39
CA ILE A 14 6.84 1.94 10.41
C ILE A 14 7.19 1.27 11.74
N ASN A 15 8.42 1.45 12.24
CA ASN A 15 8.82 0.95 13.55
C ASN A 15 7.97 1.56 14.67
N CYS A 16 7.67 2.86 14.62
CA CYS A 16 6.75 3.50 15.55
C CYS A 16 5.35 2.90 15.48
N CYS A 17 4.86 2.55 14.28
CA CYS A 17 3.60 1.84 14.09
C CYS A 17 3.61 0.51 14.86
N LEU A 18 4.54 -0.38 14.51
CA LEU A 18 4.62 -1.72 15.08
C LEU A 18 4.80 -1.69 16.59
N ASN A 19 5.64 -0.78 17.10
CA ASN A 19 5.77 -0.54 18.53
C ASN A 19 4.44 -0.09 19.15
N THR A 20 3.71 0.82 18.53
CA THR A 20 2.40 1.28 19.04
C THR A 20 1.41 0.12 19.14
N ILE A 21 1.35 -0.76 18.13
CA ILE A 21 0.53 -1.98 18.17
C ILE A 21 0.90 -2.84 19.38
N ALA A 22 2.21 -3.08 19.58
CA ALA A 22 2.73 -3.87 20.70
C ALA A 22 2.49 -3.24 22.09
N HIS A 23 2.17 -1.95 22.17
CA HIS A 23 1.76 -1.29 23.42
C HIS A 23 0.24 -1.34 23.66
N ILE A 24 -0.56 -1.48 22.60
CA ILE A 24 -2.02 -1.48 22.69
C ILE A 24 -2.57 -2.87 23.00
N ILE A 25 -1.90 -3.90 22.49
CA ILE A 25 -2.19 -5.31 22.76
C ILE A 25 -0.89 -6.07 23.01
N PRO A 26 -0.90 -7.18 23.77
CA PRO A 26 0.24 -8.09 23.83
C PRO A 26 0.50 -8.62 22.41
N VAL A 27 1.75 -8.57 21.95
CA VAL A 27 2.15 -9.06 20.62
C VAL A 27 3.40 -9.91 20.78
N SER A 28 3.40 -11.11 20.20
CA SER A 28 4.59 -11.97 20.19
C SER A 28 5.50 -11.61 19.03
N ALA A 29 4.91 -11.32 17.88
CA ALA A 29 5.60 -10.86 16.68
C ALA A 29 4.67 -10.02 15.78
N ALA A 30 5.24 -9.13 14.99
CA ALA A 30 4.52 -8.42 13.95
C ALA A 30 5.39 -8.19 12.71
N VAL A 31 4.75 -8.12 11.55
CA VAL A 31 5.40 -7.88 10.26
C VAL A 31 4.63 -6.80 9.53
N TYR A 32 5.32 -5.73 9.16
CA TYR A 32 4.84 -4.82 8.13
C TYR A 32 5.43 -5.22 6.79
N TYR A 33 4.64 -5.19 5.71
CA TYR A 33 5.13 -5.41 4.35
C TYR A 33 4.34 -4.57 3.35
N LEU A 34 4.92 -4.38 2.17
CA LEU A 34 4.28 -3.77 1.02
C LEU A 34 3.75 -4.82 0.07
N VAL A 35 2.81 -4.42 -0.76
CA VAL A 35 2.21 -5.31 -1.75
C VAL A 35 2.51 -4.80 -3.14
N ASP A 36 3.14 -5.65 -3.96
CA ASP A 36 3.46 -5.34 -5.35
C ASP A 36 2.21 -5.39 -6.27
N ASP A 37 2.41 -5.15 -7.57
CA ASP A 37 1.33 -5.21 -8.56
C ASP A 37 0.77 -6.63 -8.80
N GLN A 38 1.46 -7.67 -8.33
CA GLN A 38 1.03 -9.07 -8.39
C GLN A 38 0.44 -9.54 -7.05
N TRP A 39 0.17 -8.63 -6.11
CA TRP A 39 -0.36 -8.91 -4.78
C TRP A 39 0.58 -9.68 -3.86
N ARG A 40 1.89 -9.61 -4.13
CA ARG A 40 2.91 -10.30 -3.34
C ARG A 40 3.51 -9.40 -2.27
N PRO A 41 3.70 -9.92 -1.05
CA PRO A 41 4.45 -9.23 -0.01
C PRO A 41 5.91 -8.96 -0.41
N GLU A 42 6.34 -7.72 -0.27
CA GLU A 42 7.73 -7.29 -0.41
C GLU A 42 8.12 -6.30 0.69
N HIS A 43 9.42 -6.04 0.83
CA HIS A 43 9.94 -4.97 1.70
C HIS A 43 9.45 -5.06 3.16
N HIS A 44 9.76 -6.19 3.81
CA HIS A 44 9.33 -6.51 5.17
C HIS A 44 10.09 -5.71 6.25
N ILE A 45 9.37 -5.24 7.26
CA ILE A 45 9.92 -4.71 8.52
C ILE A 45 9.37 -5.56 9.66
N LEU A 46 10.29 -6.06 10.49
CA LEU A 46 10.03 -7.12 11.45
C LEU A 46 10.05 -6.58 12.88
N TYR A 47 9.11 -7.05 13.70
CA TYR A 47 9.08 -6.87 15.14
C TYR A 47 8.93 -8.23 15.82
N GLY A 48 9.83 -8.57 16.75
CA GLY A 48 9.77 -9.86 17.47
C GLY A 48 10.07 -11.11 16.63
N ILE A 49 10.39 -10.96 15.33
CA ILE A 49 10.73 -12.08 14.44
C ILE A 49 12.24 -12.15 14.23
N THR A 50 12.80 -13.34 14.40
CA THR A 50 14.22 -13.57 14.14
C THR A 50 14.51 -13.60 12.63
N PRO A 51 15.69 -13.16 12.17
CA PRO A 51 16.05 -13.23 10.75
C PRO A 51 15.94 -14.64 10.17
N ARG A 52 16.25 -15.67 10.97
CA ARG A 52 16.18 -17.06 10.53
C ARG A 52 14.74 -17.52 10.32
N MET A 53 13.84 -17.19 11.25
CA MET A 53 12.42 -17.50 11.13
C MET A 53 11.82 -16.84 9.88
N HIS A 54 12.12 -15.57 9.66
CA HIS A 54 11.66 -14.83 8.48
C HIS A 54 12.19 -15.42 7.17
N GLN A 55 13.47 -15.81 7.13
CA GLN A 55 14.04 -16.47 5.95
C GLN A 55 13.32 -17.78 5.63
N VAL A 56 13.11 -18.63 6.64
CA VAL A 56 12.41 -19.92 6.45
C VAL A 56 10.98 -19.69 5.96
N TYR A 57 10.29 -18.68 6.51
CA TYR A 57 8.96 -18.27 6.04
C TYR A 57 8.95 -17.93 4.56
N LEU A 58 9.84 -17.04 4.11
CA LEU A 58 9.91 -16.61 2.71
C LEU A 58 10.24 -17.76 1.75
N GLU A 59 11.14 -18.66 2.14
CA GLU A 59 11.59 -19.77 1.29
C GLU A 59 10.55 -20.89 1.16
N HIS A 60 9.76 -21.16 2.21
CA HIS A 60 8.95 -22.39 2.28
C HIS A 60 7.46 -22.18 2.56
N PHE A 61 7.08 -21.07 3.20
CA PHE A 61 5.74 -20.93 3.79
C PHE A 61 4.93 -19.74 3.26
N CYS A 62 5.54 -18.73 2.64
CA CYS A 62 4.81 -17.56 2.12
C CYS A 62 3.70 -17.93 1.13
N GLN A 63 3.86 -19.00 0.35
CA GLN A 63 2.83 -19.50 -0.57
C GLN A 63 1.75 -20.33 0.11
N LEU A 64 1.98 -20.78 1.35
CA LEU A 64 1.05 -21.56 2.16
C LEU A 64 0.30 -20.68 3.18
N ASP A 65 0.72 -19.42 3.33
CA ASP A 65 0.08 -18.48 4.24
C ASP A 65 -1.39 -18.25 3.84
N PRO A 66 -2.36 -18.59 4.71
CA PRO A 66 -3.77 -18.37 4.44
C PRO A 66 -4.16 -16.89 4.31
N LEU A 67 -3.48 -16.00 5.02
CA LEU A 67 -3.80 -14.57 5.09
C LEU A 67 -2.96 -13.72 4.13
N ARG A 68 -2.28 -14.34 3.16
CA ARG A 68 -1.56 -13.59 2.12
C ARG A 68 -2.50 -12.69 1.29
N PRO A 69 -2.04 -11.52 0.82
CA PRO A 69 -2.89 -10.56 0.09
C PRO A 69 -3.57 -11.12 -1.16
N GLU A 70 -2.91 -12.03 -1.89
CA GLU A 70 -3.45 -12.69 -3.10
C GLU A 70 -4.82 -13.37 -2.84
N ASN A 71 -5.09 -13.81 -1.61
CA ASN A 71 -6.36 -14.47 -1.27
C ASN A 71 -7.51 -13.47 -1.05
N PHE A 72 -7.24 -12.16 -0.98
CA PHE A 72 -8.19 -11.12 -0.58
C PHE A 72 -8.31 -9.96 -1.58
N THR A 73 -7.95 -10.19 -2.85
CA THR A 73 -7.95 -9.14 -3.90
C THR A 73 -9.29 -8.44 -4.14
N ASN A 74 -10.41 -9.08 -3.78
CA ASN A 74 -11.76 -8.53 -3.90
C ASN A 74 -12.49 -8.43 -2.55
N ASP A 75 -11.74 -8.45 -1.43
CA ASP A 75 -12.31 -8.36 -0.09
C ASP A 75 -12.27 -6.92 0.42
N GLU A 76 -13.39 -6.45 0.98
CA GLU A 76 -13.49 -5.11 1.56
C GLU A 76 -13.05 -5.07 3.02
N ARG A 77 -12.93 -6.23 3.68
CA ARG A 77 -12.47 -6.32 5.07
C ARG A 77 -11.02 -5.87 5.16
N ARG A 78 -10.73 -5.09 6.20
CA ARG A 78 -9.38 -4.57 6.50
C ARG A 78 -8.68 -5.34 7.60
N LEU A 79 -9.42 -6.13 8.38
CA LEU A 79 -8.87 -6.98 9.43
C LEU A 79 -9.42 -8.38 9.26
N ILE A 80 -8.52 -9.35 9.13
CA ILE A 80 -8.83 -10.76 8.97
C ILE A 80 -8.16 -11.54 10.11
N SER A 81 -8.96 -12.24 10.91
CA SER A 81 -8.47 -13.18 11.90
C SER A 81 -8.39 -14.59 11.32
N MET A 82 -7.39 -15.35 11.77
CA MET A 82 -7.31 -16.79 11.50
C MET A 82 -8.40 -17.52 12.28
N ASN A 83 -9.58 -17.70 11.67
CA ASN A 83 -10.67 -18.48 12.27
C ASN A 83 -10.51 -20.00 12.04
N ASP A 84 -11.31 -20.80 12.74
CA ASP A 84 -11.28 -22.27 12.68
C ASP A 84 -11.33 -22.83 11.24
N ASN A 85 -12.12 -22.19 10.35
CA ASN A 85 -12.26 -22.62 8.96
C ASN A 85 -10.96 -22.39 8.16
N ILE A 86 -10.37 -21.21 8.29
CA ILE A 86 -9.11 -20.87 7.61
C ILE A 86 -7.98 -21.76 8.12
N GLN A 87 -7.92 -21.97 9.44
CA GLN A 87 -6.93 -22.85 10.06
C GLN A 87 -7.08 -24.30 9.60
N ALA A 88 -8.31 -24.83 9.52
CA ALA A 88 -8.57 -26.18 9.03
C ALA A 88 -8.14 -26.37 7.56
N SER A 89 -8.27 -25.33 6.73
CA SER A 89 -7.83 -25.36 5.33
C SER A 89 -6.31 -25.22 5.15
N SER A 90 -5.60 -24.71 6.16
CA SER A 90 -4.17 -24.39 6.11
C SER A 90 -3.35 -25.13 7.17
N GLN A 91 -3.67 -26.41 7.40
CA GLN A 91 -3.03 -27.24 8.43
C GLN A 91 -1.51 -27.29 8.32
N ARG A 92 -0.94 -27.37 7.10
CA ARG A 92 0.53 -27.38 6.92
C ARG A 92 1.18 -26.10 7.43
N PHE A 93 0.64 -24.94 7.06
CA PHE A 93 1.18 -23.66 7.53
C PHE A 93 1.13 -23.58 9.05
N TYR A 94 0.01 -23.99 9.65
CA TYR A 94 -0.16 -23.98 11.09
C TYR A 94 0.81 -24.96 11.81
N GLN A 95 0.88 -26.21 11.35
CA GLN A 95 1.65 -27.27 12.02
C GLN A 95 3.16 -27.16 11.79
N ASP A 96 3.58 -26.80 10.58
CA ASP A 96 4.99 -26.84 10.18
C ASP A 96 5.70 -25.49 10.37
N PHE A 97 4.95 -24.38 10.46
CA PHE A 97 5.51 -23.04 10.67
C PHE A 97 5.04 -22.38 11.97
N MET A 98 3.74 -22.27 12.24
CA MET A 98 3.29 -21.50 13.42
C MET A 98 3.68 -22.19 14.73
N LEU A 99 3.26 -23.44 14.94
CA LEU A 99 3.51 -24.15 16.20
C LEU A 99 5.01 -24.28 16.56
N PRO A 100 5.92 -24.65 15.64
CA PRO A 100 7.35 -24.77 15.95
C PRO A 100 8.02 -23.44 16.32
N ASN A 101 7.42 -22.31 15.93
CA ASN A 101 7.87 -20.96 16.28
C ASN A 101 7.10 -20.37 17.48
N ASN A 102 6.40 -21.21 18.26
CA ASN A 102 5.56 -20.80 19.40
C ASN A 102 4.47 -19.79 19.03
N LEU A 103 3.90 -19.91 17.84
CA LEU A 103 2.77 -19.12 17.40
C LEU A 103 1.53 -20.00 17.31
N THR A 104 0.40 -19.47 17.75
CA THR A 104 -0.89 -20.17 17.80
C THR A 104 -1.99 -19.41 17.09
N ASP A 105 -1.83 -18.11 16.88
CA ASP A 105 -2.86 -17.29 16.24
C ASP A 105 -2.24 -16.12 15.48
N MET A 106 -2.96 -15.63 14.47
CA MET A 106 -2.57 -14.49 13.64
C MET A 106 -3.77 -13.67 13.18
N VAL A 107 -3.55 -12.37 13.13
CA VAL A 107 -4.48 -11.39 12.55
C VAL A 107 -3.73 -10.59 11.50
N GLU A 108 -4.36 -10.44 10.34
CA GLU A 108 -3.85 -9.64 9.24
C GLU A 108 -4.64 -8.33 9.12
N ILE A 109 -3.92 -7.20 9.06
CA ILE A 109 -4.49 -5.90 8.75
C ILE A 109 -4.07 -5.50 7.33
N PHE A 110 -5.02 -5.40 6.41
CA PHE A 110 -4.77 -4.90 5.06
C PHE A 110 -4.98 -3.39 4.98
N ILE A 111 -3.98 -2.70 4.44
CA ILE A 111 -4.02 -1.28 4.16
C ILE A 111 -4.31 -1.10 2.68
N CYS A 112 -5.44 -0.46 2.38
CA CYS A 112 -5.92 -0.35 1.01
C CYS A 112 -5.96 1.09 0.53
N ARG A 113 -5.60 1.29 -0.74
CA ARG A 113 -5.74 2.57 -1.44
C ARG A 113 -6.53 2.36 -2.71
N ARG A 114 -7.64 3.11 -2.89
CA ARG A 114 -8.54 2.98 -4.05
C ARG A 114 -8.94 1.52 -4.32
N ASN A 115 -9.27 0.78 -3.25
CA ASN A 115 -9.63 -0.64 -3.26
C ASN A 115 -8.54 -1.64 -3.69
N LYS A 116 -7.27 -1.22 -3.74
CA LYS A 116 -6.11 -2.11 -3.90
C LYS A 116 -5.37 -2.23 -2.57
N ILE A 117 -5.00 -3.45 -2.17
CA ILE A 117 -4.12 -3.66 -1.01
C ILE A 117 -2.72 -3.17 -1.40
N ILE A 118 -2.17 -2.23 -0.63
CA ILE A 118 -0.84 -1.65 -0.88
C ILE A 118 0.18 -2.04 0.19
N ALA A 119 -0.30 -2.48 1.35
CA ALA A 119 0.51 -2.93 2.46
C ALA A 119 -0.32 -3.84 3.37
N GLY A 120 0.38 -4.62 4.21
CA GLY A 120 -0.23 -5.42 5.25
C GLY A 120 0.56 -5.34 6.55
N ILE A 121 -0.15 -5.58 7.65
CA ILE A 121 0.43 -5.77 8.97
C ILE A 121 -0.06 -7.11 9.52
N SER A 122 0.83 -8.09 9.53
CA SER A 122 0.60 -9.38 10.20
C SER A 122 0.94 -9.25 11.66
N VAL A 123 -0.01 -9.56 12.54
CA VAL A 123 0.19 -9.61 14.00
C VAL A 123 0.06 -11.05 14.45
N LEU A 124 1.09 -11.58 15.11
CA LEU A 124 1.17 -12.98 15.51
C LEU A 124 1.26 -13.12 17.04
N ARG A 125 0.62 -14.17 17.55
CA ARG A 125 0.52 -14.46 18.99
C ARG A 125 0.81 -15.91 19.31
N ASP A 126 1.26 -16.12 20.53
CA ASP A 126 1.42 -17.41 21.20
C ASP A 126 0.15 -17.86 21.96
N SER A 127 -0.90 -17.03 21.93
CA SER A 127 -2.22 -17.33 22.45
C SER A 127 -3.31 -16.81 21.52
N PRO A 128 -4.53 -17.38 21.53
CA PRO A 128 -5.65 -16.85 20.76
C PRO A 128 -5.96 -15.38 21.06
N PHE A 129 -6.28 -14.60 20.04
CA PHE A 129 -6.71 -13.22 20.21
C PHE A 129 -8.09 -13.16 20.88
N GLN A 130 -8.23 -12.23 21.83
CA GLN A 130 -9.53 -11.90 22.43
C GLN A 130 -10.27 -10.86 21.58
N ASP A 131 -11.61 -10.88 21.61
CA ASP A 131 -12.44 -9.91 20.86
C ASP A 131 -12.05 -8.46 21.15
N GLN A 132 -11.72 -8.14 22.41
CA GLN A 132 -11.31 -6.81 22.82
C GLN A 132 -9.97 -6.39 22.18
N GLU A 133 -9.06 -7.33 21.94
CA GLU A 133 -7.78 -7.09 21.27
C GLU A 133 -8.00 -6.86 19.78
N VAL A 134 -8.87 -7.65 19.15
CA VAL A 134 -9.29 -7.45 17.75
C VAL A 134 -9.96 -6.09 17.57
N MET A 135 -10.82 -5.65 18.50
CA MET A 135 -11.41 -4.31 18.45
C MET A 135 -10.37 -3.20 18.55
N ARG A 136 -9.34 -3.36 19.37
CA ARG A 136 -8.23 -2.40 19.47
C ARG A 136 -7.41 -2.36 18.20
N LEU A 137 -7.14 -3.51 17.59
CA LEU A 137 -6.50 -3.61 16.28
C LEU A 137 -7.34 -2.95 15.18
N ASN A 138 -8.66 -3.05 15.24
CA ASN A 138 -9.52 -2.35 14.30
C ASN A 138 -9.46 -0.82 14.49
N ALA A 139 -9.29 -0.34 15.72
CA ALA A 139 -9.21 1.09 16.01
C ALA A 139 -7.90 1.76 15.53
N ILE A 140 -6.82 1.00 15.34
CA ILE A 140 -5.53 1.53 14.85
C ILE A 140 -5.45 1.60 13.32
N ILE A 141 -6.36 0.96 12.58
CA ILE A 141 -6.33 0.90 11.11
C ILE A 141 -6.20 2.29 10.48
N PRO A 142 -6.98 3.32 10.88
CA PRO A 142 -6.86 4.64 10.26
C PRO A 142 -5.49 5.29 10.47
N ILE A 143 -4.82 5.00 11.59
CA ILE A 143 -3.48 5.51 11.89
C ILE A 143 -2.45 4.78 11.03
N ALA A 144 -2.58 3.46 10.90
CA ALA A 144 -1.73 2.66 10.02
C ALA A 144 -1.86 3.11 8.55
N GLU A 145 -3.10 3.34 8.08
CA GLU A 145 -3.39 3.89 6.75
C GLU A 145 -2.71 5.24 6.54
N LEU A 146 -2.90 6.20 7.46
CA LEU A 146 -2.33 7.53 7.36
C LEU A 146 -0.81 7.49 7.25
N MET A 147 -0.14 6.71 8.11
CA MET A 147 1.31 6.58 8.07
C MET A 147 1.79 5.90 6.79
N THR A 148 1.12 4.83 6.34
CA THR A 148 1.46 4.17 5.07
C THR A 148 1.28 5.10 3.87
N PHE A 149 0.27 5.97 3.87
CA PHE A 149 0.07 6.95 2.80
C PHE A 149 1.09 8.08 2.82
N ASP A 150 1.66 8.43 3.98
CA ASP A 150 2.79 9.37 4.07
C ASP A 150 4.10 8.73 3.59
N ILE A 151 4.29 7.44 3.87
CA ILE A 151 5.46 6.67 3.40
C ILE A 151 5.37 6.47 1.89
N PHE A 152 4.18 6.15 1.38
CA PHE A 152 3.87 6.00 -0.03
C PHE A 152 2.88 7.10 -0.41
N PRO A 153 3.33 8.35 -0.59
CA PRO A 153 2.47 9.37 -1.18
C PRO A 153 1.95 8.83 -2.51
N ASP A 154 0.74 9.22 -2.91
CA ASP A 154 0.17 8.85 -4.22
C ASP A 154 1.31 8.97 -5.19
N SER A 155 1.74 7.85 -5.80
CA SER A 155 2.87 7.89 -6.71
C SER A 155 2.56 9.04 -7.64
N GLN A 156 3.35 10.12 -7.56
CA GLN A 156 3.18 11.21 -8.50
C GLN A 156 3.51 10.53 -9.80
N ILE A 157 2.47 10.07 -10.50
CA ILE A 157 2.62 9.40 -11.76
C ILE A 157 3.47 10.36 -12.57
N ALA A 158 4.68 9.92 -12.89
CA ALA A 158 5.68 10.76 -13.50
C ALA A 158 5.27 10.94 -14.96
N PHE A 159 4.30 11.82 -15.15
CA PHE A 159 3.89 12.30 -16.44
C PHE A 159 5.03 13.17 -16.97
N THR A 160 5.37 12.96 -18.23
CA THR A 160 6.26 13.87 -18.96
C THR A 160 5.69 15.28 -18.95
N ALA A 161 6.53 16.31 -19.14
CA ALA A 161 6.06 17.70 -19.20
C ALA A 161 4.89 17.89 -20.18
N LYS A 162 4.92 17.19 -21.33
CA LYS A 162 3.85 17.25 -22.32
C LYS A 162 2.56 16.56 -21.85
N GLU A 163 2.68 15.43 -21.17
CA GLU A 163 1.52 14.74 -20.60
C GLU A 163 0.88 15.58 -19.47
N GLN A 164 1.69 16.24 -18.63
CA GLN A 164 1.19 17.16 -17.60
C GLN A 164 0.42 18.34 -18.20
N GLU A 165 0.93 18.92 -19.28
CA GLU A 165 0.28 20.01 -20.01
C GLU A 165 -1.08 19.56 -20.58
N ILE A 166 -1.13 18.36 -21.17
CA ILE A 166 -2.39 17.77 -21.67
C ILE A 166 -3.37 17.50 -20.52
N ILE A 167 -2.91 16.93 -19.40
CA ILE A 167 -3.74 16.67 -18.21
C ILE A 167 -4.33 17.97 -17.68
N HIS A 168 -3.54 19.04 -17.63
CA HIS A 168 -4.01 20.35 -17.18
C HIS A 168 -5.16 20.86 -18.06
N LEU A 169 -4.99 20.88 -19.38
CA LEU A 169 -6.04 21.27 -20.32
C LEU A 169 -7.27 20.35 -20.24
N VAL A 170 -7.07 19.06 -19.97
CA VAL A 170 -8.18 18.12 -19.77
C VAL A 170 -9.03 18.50 -18.56
N ARG A 171 -8.38 18.88 -17.45
CA ARG A 171 -9.05 19.30 -16.21
C ARG A 171 -9.79 20.63 -16.37
N GLU A 172 -9.32 21.51 -17.24
CA GLU A 172 -10.04 22.74 -17.63
C GLU A 172 -11.24 22.47 -18.56
N GLY A 173 -11.49 21.21 -18.94
CA GLY A 173 -12.60 20.85 -19.81
C GLY A 173 -12.30 21.00 -21.30
N ALA A 174 -11.04 21.21 -21.71
CA ALA A 174 -10.69 21.40 -23.11
C ALA A 174 -10.92 20.11 -23.94
N SER A 175 -11.65 20.22 -25.05
CA SER A 175 -11.83 19.09 -25.98
C SER A 175 -10.52 18.70 -26.66
N ASN A 176 -10.41 17.47 -27.18
CA ASN A 176 -9.19 17.02 -27.87
C ASN A 176 -8.83 17.93 -29.06
N LYS A 177 -9.83 18.50 -29.75
CA LYS A 177 -9.62 19.48 -30.82
C LYS A 177 -9.01 20.78 -30.28
N ARG A 178 -9.49 21.24 -29.12
CA ARG A 178 -8.94 22.44 -28.47
C ARG A 178 -7.53 22.21 -27.95
N ILE A 179 -7.24 21.04 -27.38
CA ILE A 179 -5.90 20.65 -26.94
C ILE A 179 -4.94 20.59 -28.14
N ALA A 180 -5.36 19.98 -29.25
CA ALA A 180 -4.56 19.90 -30.48
C ALA A 180 -4.16 21.30 -30.97
N LEU A 181 -5.12 22.23 -30.98
CA LEU A 181 -4.89 23.62 -31.38
C LEU A 181 -3.96 24.37 -30.40
N LEU A 182 -4.17 24.21 -29.09
CA LEU A 182 -3.37 24.92 -28.07
C LEU A 182 -1.92 24.43 -28.03
N LEU A 183 -1.69 23.16 -28.35
CA LEU A 183 -0.36 22.54 -28.28
C LEU A 183 0.35 22.44 -29.63
N ASP A 184 -0.27 22.95 -30.70
CA ASP A 184 0.17 22.85 -32.09
C ASP A 184 0.56 21.41 -32.50
N VAL A 185 -0.35 20.47 -32.23
CA VAL A 185 -0.17 19.04 -32.58
C VAL A 185 -1.41 18.50 -33.26
N SER A 186 -1.26 17.37 -33.96
CA SER A 186 -2.40 16.71 -34.60
C SER A 186 -3.38 16.12 -33.58
N LEU A 187 -4.65 15.96 -33.98
CA LEU A 187 -5.67 15.32 -33.15
C LEU A 187 -5.32 13.87 -32.80
N SER A 188 -4.64 13.15 -33.70
CA SER A 188 -4.17 11.78 -33.44
C SER A 188 -3.08 11.77 -32.38
N THR A 189 -2.15 12.73 -32.41
CA THR A 189 -1.12 12.91 -31.36
C THR A 189 -1.75 13.10 -29.99
N VAL A 190 -2.78 13.96 -29.86
CA VAL A 190 -3.50 14.15 -28.60
C VAL A 190 -4.16 12.85 -28.12
N LYS A 191 -4.81 12.10 -29.02
CA LYS A 191 -5.42 10.80 -28.67
C LYS A 191 -4.38 9.79 -28.18
N THR A 192 -3.21 9.75 -28.81
CA THR A 192 -2.11 8.88 -28.38
C THR A 192 -1.61 9.26 -27.00
N HIS A 193 -1.38 10.55 -26.74
CA HIS A 193 -0.99 11.01 -25.40
C HIS A 193 -2.06 10.69 -24.35
N LEU A 194 -3.34 10.93 -24.63
CA LEU A 194 -4.43 10.61 -23.70
C LEU A 194 -4.50 9.12 -23.39
N ARG A 195 -4.31 8.25 -24.39
CA ARG A 195 -4.23 6.80 -24.17
C ARG A 195 -3.08 6.43 -23.23
N ASN A 196 -1.90 7.00 -23.46
CA ASN A 196 -0.73 6.75 -22.62
C ASN A 196 -0.93 7.30 -21.19
N ILE A 197 -1.55 8.48 -21.07
CA ILE A 197 -1.92 9.07 -19.78
C ILE A 197 -2.91 8.18 -19.04
N PHE A 198 -3.96 7.70 -19.69
CA PHE A 198 -4.96 6.82 -19.09
C PHE A 198 -4.33 5.50 -18.61
N ALA A 199 -3.47 4.90 -19.45
CA ALA A 199 -2.72 3.71 -19.08
C ALA A 199 -1.80 3.96 -17.87
N LYS A 200 -1.02 5.05 -17.88
CA LYS A 200 -0.15 5.43 -16.76
C LYS A 200 -0.95 5.70 -15.48
N ALA A 201 -2.09 6.38 -15.62
CA ALA A 201 -3.00 6.75 -14.54
C ALA A 201 -3.84 5.59 -14.00
N ASN A 202 -3.82 4.43 -14.67
CA ASN A 202 -4.71 3.30 -14.43
C ASN A 202 -6.20 3.72 -14.38
N VAL A 203 -6.61 4.56 -15.34
CA VAL A 203 -8.00 5.00 -15.52
C VAL A 203 -8.48 4.64 -16.92
N THR A 204 -9.78 4.45 -17.09
CA THR A 204 -10.38 4.00 -18.34
C THR A 204 -10.90 5.14 -19.20
N ASN A 205 -11.19 6.29 -18.58
CA ASN A 205 -11.82 7.41 -19.28
C ASN A 205 -11.41 8.77 -18.72
N ARG A 206 -11.80 9.81 -19.47
CA ARG A 206 -11.50 11.21 -19.16
C ARG A 206 -12.08 11.66 -17.83
N THR A 207 -13.27 11.21 -17.48
CA THR A 207 -13.96 11.61 -16.23
C THR A 207 -13.19 11.05 -15.03
N GLU A 208 -12.79 9.78 -15.09
CA GLU A 208 -11.92 9.16 -14.09
C GLU A 208 -10.58 9.89 -13.98
N LEU A 209 -9.97 10.27 -15.11
CA LEU A 209 -8.73 11.06 -15.08
C LEU A 209 -8.93 12.39 -14.34
N VAL A 210 -10.04 13.09 -14.54
CA VAL A 210 -10.32 14.37 -13.84
C VAL A 210 -10.59 14.15 -12.34
N SER A 211 -11.28 13.07 -11.97
CA SER A 211 -11.61 12.74 -10.58
C SER A 211 -10.44 12.14 -9.78
N SER A 212 -9.43 11.58 -10.44
CA SER A 212 -8.33 10.81 -9.83
C SER A 212 -7.36 11.59 -8.94
N GLY A 213 -7.56 12.89 -8.72
CA GLY A 213 -6.88 13.63 -7.65
C GLY A 213 -5.37 13.79 -7.80
N PHE A 214 -4.77 13.56 -8.97
CA PHE A 214 -3.34 13.80 -9.22
C PHE A 214 -3.03 15.30 -9.08
N ILE A 215 -2.73 15.73 -7.85
CA ILE A 215 -2.35 17.09 -7.50
C ILE A 215 -0.83 17.17 -7.65
N SER A 216 -0.38 17.81 -8.72
CA SER A 216 0.94 18.44 -8.68
C SER A 216 0.77 19.73 -7.89
N ARG A 217 1.13 19.70 -6.61
CA ARG A 217 1.23 20.91 -5.80
C ARG A 217 2.40 21.70 -6.38
N LYS A 218 2.14 22.59 -7.34
CA LYS A 218 3.08 23.68 -7.62
C LYS A 218 3.18 24.47 -6.32
N GLU A 219 4.27 24.31 -5.60
CA GLU A 219 4.70 25.30 -4.61
C GLU A 219 4.71 26.64 -5.35
N LYS A 220 3.77 27.51 -5.00
CA LYS A 220 3.82 28.90 -5.43
C LYS A 220 5.07 29.48 -4.77
N GLY A 221 6.04 29.81 -5.61
CA GLY A 221 7.21 30.59 -5.23
C GLY A 221 6.77 31.83 -4.45
N LEU A 222 7.29 31.96 -3.24
CA LEU A 222 7.32 33.23 -2.56
C LEU A 222 8.49 34.01 -3.16
N CYS A 223 8.20 34.78 -4.22
CA CYS A 223 9.06 35.88 -4.61
C CYS A 223 9.10 36.86 -3.44
N ILE A 224 10.17 36.82 -2.65
CA ILE A 224 10.53 37.95 -1.80
C ILE A 224 11.13 38.98 -2.76
N GLN A 225 10.28 39.87 -3.27
CA GLN A 225 10.78 41.07 -3.93
C GLN A 225 11.49 41.91 -2.88
N HIS A 226 12.75 42.20 -3.18
CA HIS A 226 13.48 43.32 -2.61
C HIS A 226 12.59 44.57 -2.56
N ILE A 227 12.52 45.18 -1.39
CA ILE A 227 12.30 46.61 -1.26
C ILE A 227 13.50 47.12 -0.47
N ASP A 228 14.09 48.16 -1.04
CA ASP A 228 15.28 48.89 -0.63
C ASP A 228 15.25 49.41 0.82
#